data_AF-Q93MJ4-F1
#
_entry.id   AF-Q93MJ4-F1
#
_cell.length_a   1.000
_cell.length_b   1.000
_cell.length_c   1.000
_cell.angle_alpha   90.00
_cell.angle_beta   90.00
_cell.angle_gamma   90.00
#
_symmetry.space_group_name_H-M   'P 1'
#
loop_
_entity.id
_entity.type
_entity.pdbx_description
1 polymer ?
#
loop_
_entity_poly.entity_id
_entity_poly.type
_entity_poly.pdbx_seq_one_letter_code
_entity_poly.pdbx_strand_id
1 'polypeptide(L)'
;MTTVTRRDPADKAEIDAIEKKLLANPEIAKLIDDLGTSTTDANDLVRGMLQASITRGINAEMDVHLGYEPSDREGKTAAGTDNHRNGIYPKTVDSNYGAGNC
;
A
#
# COMPACT_ATOMS: atom_id res chain seq x y z
N MET A 1 20.83 -3.19 13.11
CA MET A 1 20.03 -4.28 12.51
C MET A 1 18.59 -4.06 12.89
N THR A 2 17.76 -3.57 11.97
CA THR A 2 16.31 -3.49 12.17
C THR A 2 15.75 -4.90 12.16
N THR A 3 15.29 -5.35 13.33
CA THR A 3 14.58 -6.63 13.46
C THR A 3 13.26 -6.51 12.71
N VAL A 4 13.17 -7.17 11.54
CA VAL A 4 11.88 -7.40 10.88
C VAL A 4 11.08 -8.30 11.82
N THR A 5 10.05 -7.73 12.44
CA THR A 5 9.14 -8.44 13.36
C THR A 5 8.63 -9.70 12.65
N ARG A 6 8.71 -10.88 13.29
CA ARG A 6 8.11 -12.10 12.72
C ARG A 6 6.61 -11.84 12.51
N ARG A 7 6.12 -12.02 11.28
CA ARG A 7 4.69 -11.97 10.94
C ARG A 7 3.91 -12.85 11.91
N ASP A 8 2.86 -12.29 12.51
CA ASP A 8 1.94 -13.05 13.33
C ASP A 8 1.22 -14.09 12.44
N PRO A 9 1.02 -15.34 12.90
CA PRO A 9 0.15 -16.30 12.21
C PRO A 9 -1.25 -15.75 11.87
N ALA A 10 -1.78 -14.83 12.68
CA ALA A 10 -3.04 -14.12 12.42
C ALA A 10 -2.93 -13.21 11.19
N ASP A 11 -1.86 -12.43 11.07
CA ASP A 11 -1.60 -11.58 9.90
C ASP A 11 -1.55 -12.42 8.61
N LYS A 12 -0.95 -13.62 8.70
CA LYS A 12 -0.88 -14.53 7.54
C LYS A 12 -2.26 -14.99 7.10
N ALA A 13 -3.14 -15.38 8.03
CA ALA A 13 -4.47 -15.84 7.70
C ALA A 13 -5.33 -14.73 7.07
N GLU A 14 -5.18 -13.49 7.55
CA GLU A 14 -5.85 -12.32 6.94
C GLU A 14 -5.34 -12.04 5.53
N ILE A 15 -4.02 -12.12 5.32
CA ILE A 15 -3.41 -11.96 3.99
C ILE A 15 -3.92 -13.04 3.02
N ASP A 16 -3.94 -14.31 3.43
CA ASP A 16 -4.41 -15.42 2.59
C ASP A 16 -5.90 -15.24 2.22
N ALA A 17 -6.71 -14.74 3.16
CA ALA A 17 -8.13 -14.45 2.91
C ALA A 17 -8.32 -13.29 1.93
N ILE A 18 -7.47 -12.26 2.00
CA ILE A 18 -7.47 -11.13 1.06
C ILE A 18 -7.02 -11.60 -0.32
N GLU A 19 -5.96 -12.40 -0.41
CA GLU A 19 -5.47 -12.98 -1.68
C GLU A 19 -6.57 -13.78 -2.37
N LYS A 20 -7.27 -14.63 -1.63
CA LYS A 20 -8.40 -15.41 -2.16
C LYS A 20 -9.53 -14.53 -2.68
N LYS A 21 -9.84 -13.42 -2.00
CA LYS A 21 -10.85 -12.45 -2.45
C LYS A 21 -10.42 -11.70 -3.72
N LEU A 22 -9.13 -11.38 -3.83
CA LEU A 22 -8.58 -10.72 -5.02
C LEU A 22 -8.66 -11.63 -6.25
N LEU A 23 -8.30 -12.91 -6.11
CA LEU A 23 -8.37 -13.90 -7.19
C LEU A 23 -9.80 -14.29 -7.58
N ALA A 24 -10.74 -14.22 -6.63
CA ALA A 24 -12.15 -14.52 -6.89
C ALA A 24 -12.90 -13.36 -7.57
N ASN A 25 -12.29 -12.18 -7.70
CA ASN A 25 -12.93 -11.04 -8.34
C ASN A 25 -12.80 -11.14 -9.88
N PRO A 26 -13.91 -11.30 -10.62
CA PRO A 26 -13.89 -11.48 -12.06
C PRO A 26 -13.35 -10.25 -12.82
N GLU A 27 -13.47 -9.04 -12.26
CA GLU A 27 -12.87 -7.84 -12.86
C GLU A 27 -11.35 -7.88 -12.76
N ILE A 28 -10.81 -8.37 -11.64
CA ILE A 28 -9.37 -8.54 -11.46
C ILE A 28 -8.84 -9.65 -12.36
N ALA A 29 -9.57 -10.77 -12.48
CA ALA A 29 -9.21 -11.86 -13.39
C ALA A 29 -9.15 -11.39 -14.86
N LYS A 30 -10.14 -10.60 -15.29
CA LYS A 30 -10.16 -10.02 -16.64
C LYS A 30 -8.99 -9.07 -16.89
N LEU A 31 -8.66 -8.23 -15.90
CA LEU A 31 -7.48 -7.36 -15.98
C LEU A 31 -6.18 -8.18 -16.07
N ILE A 32 -6.07 -9.34 -15.41
CA ILE A 32 -4.93 -10.25 -15.51
C ILE A 32 -4.85 -10.91 -16.90
N ASP A 33 -5.99 -11.34 -17.46
CA ASP A 33 -6.05 -11.93 -18.81
C ASP A 33 -5.64 -10.92 -19.90
N ASP A 34 -6.14 -9.68 -19.80
CA ASP A 34 -5.75 -8.57 -20.69
C ASP A 34 -4.24 -8.30 -20.58
N LEU A 35 -3.68 -8.39 -19.37
CA LEU A 35 -2.26 -8.21 -19.08
C LEU A 35 -1.35 -9.31 -19.65
N GLY A 36 -1.83 -10.56 -19.67
CA GLY A 36 -1.09 -11.72 -20.17
C GLY A 36 -0.73 -11.63 -21.65
N THR A 37 -1.33 -10.69 -22.38
CA THR A 37 -1.07 -10.46 -23.80
C THR A 37 0.11 -9.50 -24.08
N SER A 38 0.65 -8.80 -23.06
CA SER A 38 1.73 -7.83 -23.23
C SER A 38 2.70 -7.83 -22.04
N THR A 39 3.93 -8.30 -22.26
CA THR A 39 4.97 -8.41 -21.22
C THR A 39 5.45 -7.06 -20.67
N THR A 40 5.28 -5.98 -21.44
CA THR A 40 5.64 -4.62 -21.00
C THR A 40 4.59 -4.08 -20.04
N ASP A 41 3.30 -4.30 -20.34
CA ASP A 41 2.19 -3.84 -19.53
C ASP A 41 2.12 -4.61 -18.19
N ALA A 42 2.54 -5.87 -18.18
CA ALA A 42 2.59 -6.68 -16.97
C ALA A 42 3.58 -6.16 -15.93
N ASN A 43 4.80 -5.79 -16.33
CA ASN A 43 5.80 -5.23 -15.41
C ASN A 43 5.40 -3.84 -14.92
N ASP A 44 4.82 -3.02 -15.80
CA ASP A 44 4.32 -1.69 -15.43
C ASP A 44 3.13 -1.77 -14.47
N LEU A 45 2.24 -2.76 -14.62
CA LEU A 45 1.17 -3.01 -13.65
C LEU A 45 1.73 -3.44 -12.31
N VAL A 46 2.63 -4.42 -12.27
CA VAL A 46 3.21 -4.89 -11.00
C VAL A 46 3.95 -3.75 -10.29
N ARG A 47 4.67 -2.91 -11.05
CA ARG A 47 5.28 -1.68 -10.53
C ARG A 47 4.24 -0.72 -9.96
N GLY A 48 3.15 -0.47 -10.69
CA GLY A 48 2.05 0.40 -10.26
C GLY A 48 1.31 -0.12 -9.02
N MET A 49 1.06 -1.42 -8.95
CA MET A 49 0.46 -2.07 -7.79
C MET A 49 1.37 -2.01 -6.56
N LEU A 50 2.68 -2.26 -6.74
CA LEU A 50 3.65 -2.15 -5.67
C LEU A 50 3.71 -0.71 -5.14
N GLN A 51 3.77 0.28 -6.03
CA GLN A 51 3.74 1.70 -5.68
C GLN A 51 2.48 2.05 -4.89
N ALA A 52 1.29 1.67 -5.40
CA ALA A 52 0.02 1.95 -4.73
C ALA A 52 -0.07 1.29 -3.34
N SER A 53 0.38 0.04 -3.21
CA SER A 53 0.42 -0.68 -1.93
C SER A 53 1.36 -0.01 -0.92
N ILE A 54 2.55 0.41 -1.34
CA ILE A 54 3.51 1.12 -0.48
C ILE A 54 2.91 2.47 -0.03
N THR A 55 2.39 3.27 -0.97
CA THR A 55 1.78 4.57 -0.64
C THR A 55 0.61 4.41 0.32
N ARG A 56 -0.24 3.38 0.14
CA ARG A 56 -1.34 3.09 1.09
C ARG A 56 -0.81 2.67 2.46
N GLY A 57 0.20 1.80 2.51
CA GLY A 57 0.83 1.37 3.77
C GLY A 57 1.42 2.54 4.56
N ILE A 58 2.18 3.41 3.90
CA ILE A 58 2.78 4.59 4.54
C ILE A 58 1.70 5.56 5.05
N ASN A 59 0.60 5.75 4.31
CA ASN A 59 -0.50 6.58 4.78
C ASN A 59 -1.16 5.99 6.04
N ALA A 60 -1.40 4.67 6.06
CA ALA A 60 -1.94 4.00 7.25
C ALA A 60 -0.99 4.09 8.45
N GLU A 61 0.33 3.92 8.24
CA GLU A 61 1.33 4.14 9.29
C GLU A 61 1.30 5.59 9.80
N MET A 62 1.10 6.57 8.92
CA MET A 62 0.96 7.99 9.29
C MET A 62 -0.32 8.26 10.08
N ASP A 63 -1.44 7.62 9.72
CA ASP A 63 -2.71 7.70 10.46
C ASP A 63 -2.53 7.20 11.90
N VAL A 64 -1.85 6.06 12.08
CA VAL A 64 -1.53 5.49 13.40
C VAL A 64 -0.53 6.38 14.17
N HIS A 65 0.50 6.88 13.50
CA HIS A 65 1.53 7.71 14.14
C HIS A 65 0.99 9.04 14.66
N LEU A 66 0.13 9.69 13.88
CA LEU A 66 -0.48 10.97 14.25
C LEU A 66 -1.74 10.78 15.11
N GLY A 67 -2.38 9.62 15.05
CA GLY A 67 -3.64 9.32 15.74
C GLY A 67 -4.87 9.92 15.06
N TYR A 68 -4.75 10.39 13.81
CA TYR A 68 -5.85 10.98 13.05
C TYR A 68 -5.65 10.89 11.53
N GLU A 69 -6.76 10.80 10.80
CA GLU A 69 -6.78 10.69 9.34
C GLU A 69 -6.61 12.06 8.63
N PRO A 70 -6.25 12.08 7.33
CA PRO A 70 -6.21 13.31 6.56
C PRO A 70 -7.54 14.07 6.61
N SER A 71 -7.49 15.36 6.93
CA SER A 71 -8.67 16.24 7.08
C SER A 71 -9.60 15.93 8.25
N ASP A 72 -9.26 14.99 9.14
CA ASP A 72 -10.03 14.70 10.35
C ASP A 72 -9.69 15.70 11.48
N ARG A 73 -10.51 16.75 11.60
CA ARG A 73 -10.34 17.79 12.63
C ARG A 73 -10.74 17.30 14.02
N GLU A 74 -11.73 16.43 14.11
CA GLU A 74 -12.20 15.88 15.39
C GLU A 74 -11.16 14.90 15.94
N GLY A 75 -10.69 13.97 15.12
CA GLY A 75 -9.61 13.06 15.47
C GLY A 75 -8.32 13.80 15.83
N LYS A 76 -7.95 14.87 15.10
CA LYS A 76 -6.79 15.70 15.47
C LYS A 76 -6.95 16.34 16.86
N THR A 77 -8.14 16.85 17.16
CA THR A 77 -8.44 17.46 18.46
C THR A 77 -8.37 16.41 19.57
N ALA A 78 -8.91 15.21 19.33
CA ALA A 78 -8.86 14.09 20.26
C ALA A 78 -7.43 13.54 20.46
N ALA A 79 -6.61 13.51 19.41
CA ALA A 79 -5.21 13.10 19.47
C ALA A 79 -4.35 14.06 20.29
N GLY A 80 -4.77 15.33 20.45
CA GLY A 80 -4.13 16.31 21.34
C GLY A 80 -2.67 16.61 20.98
N THR A 81 -2.29 16.39 19.72
CA THR A 81 -0.91 16.52 19.23
C THR A 81 -0.68 17.85 18.51
N ASP A 82 0.50 18.44 18.71
CA ASP A 82 0.97 19.61 17.96
C ASP A 82 1.50 19.23 16.57
N ASN A 83 1.67 17.93 16.28
CA ASN A 83 2.15 17.46 14.99
C ASN A 83 1.08 17.60 13.90
N HIS A 84 1.52 17.97 12.69
CA HIS A 84 0.65 18.16 11.54
C HIS A 84 1.20 17.42 10.32
N ARG A 85 0.30 16.88 9.49
CA ARG A 85 0.66 16.41 8.14
C ARG A 85 1.19 17.59 7.34
N ASN A 86 2.36 17.41 6.71
CA ASN A 86 3.06 18.48 6.00
C ASN A 86 3.27 18.16 4.52
N GLY A 87 2.18 17.82 3.83
CA GLY A 87 2.21 17.48 2.40
C GLY A 87 2.83 16.12 2.09
N ILE A 88 3.11 15.92 0.79
CA ILE A 88 3.67 14.68 0.23
C ILE A 88 4.90 15.06 -0.58
N TYR A 89 5.97 14.27 -0.44
CA TYR A 89 7.20 14.44 -1.20
C TYR A 89 7.40 13.23 -2.12
N PRO A 90 7.49 13.43 -3.44
CA PRO A 90 7.71 12.33 -4.38
C PRO A 90 9.09 11.71 -4.13
N LYS A 91 9.15 10.39 -4.10
CA LYS A 91 10.40 9.64 -3.95
C LYS A 91 10.49 8.51 -4.96
N THR A 92 11.54 8.53 -5.77
CA THR A 92 11.88 7.38 -6.61
C THR A 92 12.41 6.25 -5.74
N VAL A 93 11.78 5.08 -5.83
CA VAL A 93 12.18 3.85 -5.15
C VAL A 93 12.49 2.81 -6.22
N ASP A 94 13.70 2.25 -6.14
CA ASP A 94 14.10 1.16 -7.00
C ASP A 94 13.48 -0.16 -6.54
N SER A 95 12.85 -0.86 -7.47
CA SER A 95 12.29 -2.19 -7.25
C SER A 95 12.85 -3.18 -8.29
N ASN A 96 12.62 -4.47 -8.05
CA ASN A 96 12.96 -5.51 -9.03
C ASN A 96 12.21 -5.36 -10.36
N TYR A 97 11.15 -4.55 -10.40
CA TYR A 97 10.34 -4.23 -11.58
C TYR A 97 10.66 -2.85 -12.17
N GLY A 98 11.80 -2.26 -11.78
CA GLY A 98 12.24 -0.93 -12.19
C GLY A 98 11.95 0.15 -11.15
N ALA A 99 12.38 1.38 -11.44
CA ALA A 99 12.18 2.54 -10.59
C ALA A 99 10.70 3.01 -10.63
N GLY A 100 10.08 3.16 -9.47
CA GLY A 100 8.73 3.71 -9.30
C GLY A 100 8.76 5.00 -8.48
N ASN A 101 7.84 5.93 -8.72
CA ASN A 101 7.75 7.18 -7.96
C ASN A 101 6.68 7.05 -6.86
N CYS A 102 7.06 7.04 -5.61
CA CYS A 102 6.17 6.87 -4.46
C CYS A 102 5.78 8.20 -3.82
#